data_AF-A0A0S8DIP9-F1
#
_entry.id   AF-A0A0S8DIP9-F1
#
_cell.length_a   1.000
_cell.length_b   1.000
_cell.length_c   1.000
_cell.angle_alpha   90.00
_cell.angle_beta   90.00
_cell.angle_gamma   90.00
#
_symmetry.space_group_name_H-M   'P 1'
#
loop_
_entity.id
_entity.type
_entity.pdbx_description
1 polymer ?
#
loop_
_entity_poly.entity_id
_entity_poly.type
_entity_poly.pdbx_seq_one_letter_code
_entity_poly.pdbx_strand_id
1 'polypeptide(L)'
;MHRQIFKQNSAWYILIVCFSLTAVLVILGGCAATGDRGSLQRDRDLNNRILAYEVLPDHNYYFSGGFGRPNAILAIHKDYQLVSDLWQSVQVDSGQMQRWI
;
A
#
# COMPACT_ATOMS: atom_id res chain seq x y z
N MET A 1 -5.57 63.11 4.31
CA MET A 1 -4.90 61.86 4.75
C MET A 1 -5.87 60.88 5.43
N HIS A 2 -7.03 60.54 4.84
CA HIS A 2 -8.05 59.71 5.54
C HIS A 2 -8.39 58.38 4.84
N ARG A 3 -7.83 58.13 3.64
CA ARG A 3 -8.07 56.89 2.85
C ARG A 3 -7.12 55.72 3.15
N GLN A 4 -5.98 55.98 3.79
CA GLN A 4 -4.94 54.96 4.03
C GLN A 4 -5.24 54.08 5.25
N ILE A 5 -5.95 54.61 6.26
CA ILE A 5 -6.23 53.92 7.53
C ILE A 5 -7.27 52.80 7.37
N PHE A 6 -8.28 53.00 6.51
CA PHE A 6 -9.30 51.96 6.25
C PHE A 6 -8.76 50.77 5.45
N LYS A 7 -7.78 51.01 4.57
CA LYS A 7 -7.07 49.97 3.80
C LYS A 7 -6.13 49.13 4.66
N GLN A 8 -5.54 49.74 5.69
CA GLN A 8 -4.66 49.04 6.63
C GLN A 8 -5.46 47.98 7.41
N ASN A 9 -6.60 48.36 8.01
CA ASN A 9 -7.39 47.42 8.81
C ASN A 9 -7.96 46.27 7.98
N SER A 10 -8.43 46.52 6.75
CA SER A 10 -8.93 45.44 5.88
C SER A 10 -7.84 44.48 5.44
N ALA A 11 -6.61 44.94 5.22
CA ALA A 11 -5.48 44.09 4.86
C ALA A 11 -5.11 43.08 5.97
N TRP A 12 -5.14 43.51 7.24
CA TRP A 12 -4.89 42.61 8.38
C TRP A 12 -5.99 41.54 8.54
N TYR A 13 -7.26 41.91 8.34
CA TYR A 13 -8.36 40.93 8.33
C TYR A 13 -8.25 39.94 7.16
N ILE A 14 -7.89 40.42 5.97
CA ILE A 14 -7.66 39.55 4.81
C ILE A 14 -6.53 38.56 5.10
N LEU A 15 -5.43 39.01 5.72
CA LEU A 15 -4.31 38.14 6.09
C LEU A 15 -4.70 37.08 7.13
N ILE A 16 -5.49 37.44 8.15
CA ILE A 16 -5.97 36.51 9.17
C ILE A 16 -6.94 35.48 8.57
N VAL A 17 -7.85 35.92 7.69
CA VAL A 17 -8.79 35.02 6.99
C VAL A 17 -8.07 34.08 6.03
N CYS A 18 -7.06 34.56 5.31
CA CYS A 18 -6.25 33.71 4.46
C CYS A 18 -5.46 32.68 5.27
N PHE A 19 -4.88 33.08 6.41
CA PHE A 19 -4.13 32.17 7.29
C PHE A 19 -5.03 31.12 7.96
N SER A 20 -6.23 31.52 8.38
CA SER A 20 -7.19 30.55 8.94
C SER A 20 -7.70 29.58 7.88
N LEU A 21 -7.95 30.06 6.66
CA LEU A 21 -8.40 29.22 5.55
C LEU A 21 -7.32 28.21 5.13
N THR A 22 -6.04 28.61 5.05
CA THR A 22 -4.94 27.68 4.75
C THR A 22 -4.74 26.67 5.87
N ALA A 23 -4.85 27.07 7.13
CA ALA A 23 -4.77 26.15 8.26
C ALA A 23 -5.88 25.08 8.23
N VAL A 24 -7.12 25.47 7.91
CA VAL A 24 -8.25 24.53 7.76
C VAL A 24 -8.00 23.55 6.61
N LEU A 25 -7.49 24.02 5.47
CA LEU A 25 -7.18 23.16 4.33
C LEU A 25 -6.07 22.13 4.64
N VAL A 26 -5.06 22.51 5.42
CA VAL A 26 -3.98 21.61 5.84
C VAL A 26 -4.48 20.52 6.79
N ILE A 27 -5.35 20.87 7.75
CA ILE A 27 -5.94 19.91 8.70
C ILE A 27 -6.82 18.89 7.96
N LEU A 28 -7.59 19.34 6.96
CA LEU A 28 -8.45 18.47 6.15
C LEU A 28 -7.67 17.61 5.13
N GLY A 29 -6.49 18.06 4.68
CA GLY A 29 -5.65 17.34 3.70
C GLY A 29 -4.72 16.26 4.28
N GLY A 30 -4.57 16.19 5.60
CA GLY A 30 -3.56 15.35 6.27
C GLY A 30 -3.75 13.83 6.12
N CYS A 31 -4.96 13.34 5.82
CA CYS A 31 -5.22 11.90 5.69
C CYS A 31 -4.64 11.26 4.42
N ALA A 32 -4.41 12.04 3.35
CA ALA A 32 -3.88 11.50 2.10
C ALA A 32 -2.34 11.35 2.13
N ALA A 33 -1.65 12.21 2.88
CA ALA A 33 -0.21 12.44 2.77
C ALA A 33 0.68 11.58 3.69
N THR A 34 0.10 10.72 4.54
CA THR A 34 0.86 9.90 5.48
C THR A 34 0.88 8.43 5.05
N GLY A 35 2.04 8.00 4.55
CA GLY A 35 2.41 6.58 4.42
C GLY A 35 2.78 6.15 3.01
N ASP A 36 3.97 5.55 2.88
CA ASP A 36 4.27 4.62 1.81
C ASP A 36 3.34 3.40 1.97
N ARG A 37 2.15 3.52 1.41
CA ARG A 37 1.19 2.42 1.34
C ARG A 37 1.77 1.49 0.28
N GLY A 38 2.29 0.34 0.71
CA GLY A 38 2.86 -0.65 -0.19
C GLY A 38 2.00 -0.81 -1.45
N SER A 39 2.64 -0.68 -2.61
CA SER A 39 1.95 -0.73 -3.90
C SER A 39 2.01 -2.14 -4.49
N LEU A 40 0.94 -2.55 -5.18
CA LEU A 40 0.96 -3.77 -5.97
C LEU A 40 1.56 -3.47 -7.33
N GLN A 41 2.69 -4.07 -7.65
CA GLN A 41 3.34 -3.96 -8.94
C GLN A 41 3.36 -5.33 -9.62
N ARG A 42 3.03 -5.37 -10.90
CA ARG A 42 3.17 -6.58 -11.70
C ARG A 42 4.62 -6.70 -12.15
N ASP A 43 5.24 -7.81 -11.81
CA ASP A 43 6.57 -8.18 -12.28
C ASP A 43 6.44 -9.31 -13.31
N ARG A 44 6.90 -9.03 -14.54
CA ARG A 44 6.81 -9.98 -15.66
C ARG A 44 7.77 -11.14 -15.49
N ASP A 45 8.96 -10.92 -14.95
CA ASP A 45 9.98 -11.94 -14.79
C ASP A 45 9.57 -12.90 -13.68
N LEU A 46 9.07 -12.37 -12.56
CA LEU A 46 8.46 -13.17 -11.50
C LEU A 46 7.30 -14.03 -12.04
N ASN A 47 6.40 -13.42 -12.83
CA ASN A 47 5.30 -14.16 -13.44
C ASN A 47 5.79 -15.32 -14.33
N ASN A 48 6.83 -15.10 -15.14
CA ASN A 48 7.40 -16.15 -15.98
C ASN A 48 8.02 -17.29 -15.16
N ARG A 49 8.72 -16.98 -14.06
CA ARG A 49 9.29 -17.99 -13.15
C ARG A 49 8.21 -18.86 -12.52
N ILE A 50 7.14 -18.22 -12.03
CA ILE A 50 6.00 -18.92 -11.44
C ILE A 50 5.32 -19.83 -12.46
N LEU A 51 5.10 -19.35 -13.70
CA LEU A 51 4.56 -20.17 -14.80
C LEU A 51 5.49 -21.31 -15.23
N ALA A 52 6.80 -21.20 -14.96
CA ALA A 52 7.78 -22.28 -15.15
C ALA A 52 7.83 -23.25 -13.95
N TYR A 53 6.91 -23.13 -13.00
CA TYR A 53 6.83 -23.94 -11.77
C TYR A 53 8.06 -23.80 -10.85
N GLU A 54 8.76 -22.67 -10.96
CA GLU A 54 9.90 -22.35 -10.10
C GLU A 54 9.41 -22.06 -8.67
N VAL A 55 10.00 -22.76 -7.70
CA VAL A 55 9.82 -22.47 -6.28
C VAL A 55 10.95 -21.55 -5.83
N LEU A 56 10.59 -20.39 -5.29
CA LEU A 56 11.53 -19.41 -4.79
C LEU A 56 12.11 -19.90 -3.45
N PRO A 57 13.40 -20.25 -3.39
CA PRO A 57 13.97 -20.94 -2.23
C PRO A 57 14.00 -20.07 -0.98
N ASP A 58 14.02 -18.75 -1.13
CA ASP A 58 14.10 -17.77 -0.02
C ASP A 58 12.73 -17.23 0.40
N HIS A 59 11.65 -17.92 0.03
CA HIS A 59 10.28 -17.52 0.35
C HIS A 59 9.55 -18.60 1.15
N ASN A 60 8.74 -18.15 2.10
CA ASN A 60 7.71 -18.95 2.75
C ASN A 60 6.43 -18.86 1.93
N TYR A 61 5.79 -20.00 1.67
CA TYR A 61 4.57 -20.10 0.89
C TYR A 61 3.33 -20.24 1.77
N TYR A 62 2.28 -19.56 1.32
CA TYR A 62 0.97 -19.59 1.92
C TYR A 62 -0.10 -19.72 0.84
N PHE A 63 -1.24 -20.33 1.18
CA PHE A 63 -2.39 -20.42 0.29
C PHE A 63 -3.68 -20.04 1.03
N SER A 64 -4.69 -19.66 0.26
CA SER A 64 -6.07 -19.49 0.75
C SER A 64 -7.05 -20.37 -0.04
N GLY A 65 -8.18 -20.73 0.58
CA GLY A 65 -9.15 -21.65 -0.01
C GLY A 65 -8.76 -23.12 0.16
N GLY A 66 -9.12 -23.96 -0.82
CA GLY A 66 -8.89 -25.41 -0.77
C GLY A 66 -7.47 -25.79 -1.20
N PHE A 67 -6.80 -26.67 -0.45
CA PHE A 67 -5.42 -27.09 -0.74
C PHE A 67 -5.23 -27.66 -2.15
N GLY A 68 -6.20 -28.41 -2.70
CA GLY A 68 -6.08 -28.99 -4.04
C GLY A 68 -6.22 -27.97 -5.19
N ARG A 69 -6.88 -26.83 -4.92
CA ARG A 69 -7.13 -25.77 -5.89
C ARG A 69 -7.30 -24.44 -5.15
N PRO A 70 -6.17 -23.79 -4.78
CA PRO A 70 -6.20 -22.59 -3.98
C PRO A 70 -6.84 -21.44 -4.75
N ASN A 71 -7.43 -20.49 -4.03
CA ASN A 71 -7.93 -19.25 -4.62
C ASN A 71 -6.80 -18.26 -4.90
N ALA A 72 -5.76 -18.29 -4.05
CA ALA A 72 -4.56 -17.49 -4.19
C ALA A 72 -3.37 -18.19 -3.53
N ILE A 73 -2.19 -17.93 -4.09
CA ILE A 73 -0.89 -18.34 -3.55
C ILE A 73 -0.14 -17.06 -3.20
N LEU A 74 0.52 -17.06 -2.05
CA LEU A 74 1.32 -15.94 -1.57
C LEU A 74 2.70 -16.46 -1.17
N ALA A 75 3.74 -15.88 -1.76
CA ALA A 75 5.12 -16.12 -1.40
C ALA A 75 5.65 -14.87 -0.69
N ILE A 76 6.22 -15.04 0.50
CA ILE A 76 6.79 -13.93 1.28
C ILE A 76 8.24 -14.27 1.60
N HIS A 77 9.16 -13.33 1.36
CA HIS A 77 10.57 -13.52 1.69
C HIS A 77 10.74 -13.90 3.18
N LYS A 78 11.69 -14.79 3.48
CA LYS A 78 11.88 -15.36 4.83
C LYS A 78 12.14 -14.35 5.94
N ASP A 79 12.57 -13.13 5.59
CA ASP A 79 12.76 -12.01 6.53
C ASP A 79 11.45 -11.46 7.10
N TYR A 80 10.31 -11.86 6.54
CA TYR A 80 8.99 -11.43 6.97
C TYR A 80 8.11 -12.62 7.36
N GLN A 81 7.19 -12.38 8.30
CA GLN A 81 6.19 -13.35 8.72
C GLN A 81 4.79 -12.83 8.43
N LEU A 82 3.93 -13.71 7.93
CA LEU A 82 2.52 -13.39 7.73
C LEU A 82 1.76 -13.62 9.02
N VAL A 83 1.15 -12.56 9.55
CA VAL A 83 0.23 -12.65 10.69
C VAL A 83 -1.19 -12.61 10.15
N SER A 84 -1.80 -13.78 9.94
CA SER A 84 -3.16 -13.90 9.44
C SER A 84 -3.78 -15.27 9.72
N ASP A 85 -5.07 -15.28 10.05
CA ASP A 85 -5.87 -16.50 10.21
C ASP A 85 -6.47 -17.01 8.87
N LEU A 86 -6.35 -16.22 7.79
CA LEU A 86 -6.93 -16.53 6.48
C LEU A 86 -6.01 -17.37 5.58
N TRP A 87 -4.72 -17.40 5.93
CA TRP A 87 -3.67 -17.99 5.10
C TRP A 87 -3.06 -19.19 5.80
N GLN A 88 -2.88 -20.27 5.06
CA GLN A 88 -2.28 -21.51 5.57
C GLN A 88 -0.87 -21.64 5.02
N SER A 89 0.12 -21.81 5.91
CA SER A 89 1.51 -22.06 5.52
C SER A 89 1.67 -23.46 4.95
N VAL A 90 2.55 -23.60 3.97
CA VAL A 90 2.74 -24.84 3.22
C VAL A 90 4.17 -24.93 2.69
N GLN A 91 4.74 -26.13 2.73
CA GLN A 91 5.97 -26.45 2.01
C GLN A 91 5.60 -26.80 0.56
N VAL A 92 6.05 -26.01 -0.40
CA VAL A 92 5.73 -26.16 -1.82
C VAL A 92 6.94 -26.72 -2.55
N ASP A 93 6.72 -27.74 -3.36
CA ASP A 93 7.66 -28.21 -4.37
C ASP A 93 7.15 -27.90 -5.79
N SER A 94 7.99 -28.10 -6.80
CA SER A 94 7.62 -27.82 -8.21
C SER A 94 6.41 -28.64 -8.68
N GLY A 95 6.22 -29.86 -8.17
CA GLY A 95 5.07 -30.70 -8.53
C GLY A 95 3.76 -30.16 -7.94
N GLN A 96 3.80 -29.62 -6.73
CA GLN A 96 2.68 -28.93 -6.12
C GLN A 96 2.38 -27.60 -6.82
N MET A 97 3.42 -26.83 -7.16
CA MET A 97 3.27 -25.59 -7.93
C MET A 97 2.57 -25.86 -9.28
N GLN A 98 3.00 -26.90 -9.99
CA GLN A 98 2.38 -27.32 -11.25
C GLN A 98 0.91 -27.72 -11.10
N ARG A 99 0.49 -28.25 -9.95
CA ARG A 99 -0.93 -28.58 -9.71
C ARG A 99 -1.81 -27.36 -9.45
N TRP A 100 -1.24 -26.25 -8.99
CA TRP A 100 -2.01 -25.07 -8.60
C TRP A 100 -2.15 -24.02 -9.70
N ILE A 101 -1.26 -24.03 -10.69
CA ILE A 101 -1.29 -23.15 -11.86
C ILE A 101 -2.07 -23.82 -12.99
#